data_AF-A0A2R6G6D8-F1
#
_entry.id   AF-A0A2R6G6D8-F1
#
_cell.length_a   1.000
_cell.length_b   1.000
_cell.length_c   1.000
_cell.angle_alpha   90.00
_cell.angle_beta   90.00
_cell.angle_gamma   90.00
#
_symmetry.space_group_name_H-M   'P 1'
#
loop_
_entity.id
_entity.type
_entity.pdbx_description
1 polymer ?
#
loop_
_entity_poly.entity_id
_entity_poly.type
_entity_poly.pdbx_seq_one_letter_code
_entity_poly.pdbx_strand_id
1 'polypeptide(L)' 'MMTDSGGRKTFDGGHPFSECDHCGAAFDLGVSYPVAVEDTPDGGVELYSFCDEHCKQAWAAD' A
#
# COMPACT_ATOMS: atom_id res chain seq x y z
N MET A 1 13.30 -17.43 34.61
CA MET A 1 12.01 -16.73 34.45
C MET A 1 12.04 -16.14 33.05
N MET A 2 11.30 -16.72 32.11
CA MET A 2 11.31 -16.37 30.69
C MET A 2 9.98 -15.68 30.40
N THR A 3 10.01 -14.40 30.01
CA THR A 3 8.85 -13.72 29.40
C THR A 3 9.35 -13.05 28.14
N ASP A 4 9.38 -13.86 27.07
CA ASP A 4 9.43 -13.40 25.69
C ASP A 4 8.08 -12.74 25.39
N SER A 5 8.04 -11.41 25.43
CA SER A 5 6.90 -10.63 24.98
C SER A 5 6.96 -10.53 23.45
N GLY A 6 6.67 -11.66 22.79
CA GLY A 6 6.43 -11.73 21.36
C GLY A 6 5.21 -10.89 21.00
N GLY A 7 5.44 -9.60 20.72
CA GLY A 7 4.46 -8.71 20.11
C GLY A 7 4.11 -9.24 18.73
N ARG A 8 3.08 -10.08 18.67
CA ARG A 8 2.46 -10.56 17.43
C ARG A 8 1.99 -9.32 16.68
N LYS A 9 2.77 -8.85 15.69
CA LYS A 9 2.30 -7.89 14.70
C LYS A 9 1.15 -8.58 14.00
N THR A 10 -0.06 -8.30 14.44
CA THR A 10 -1.26 -8.63 13.70
C THR A 10 -1.08 -7.91 12.37
N PHE A 11 -0.80 -8.67 11.31
CA PHE A 11 -1.17 -8.27 9.97
C PHE A 11 -2.71 -8.30 9.99
N ASP A 12 -3.29 -7.28 10.63
CA ASP A 12 -4.67 -6.91 10.41
C ASP A 12 -4.76 -6.75 8.89
N GLY A 13 -5.62 -7.52 8.24
CA GLY A 13 -5.75 -7.57 6.78
C GLY A 13 -6.26 -6.26 6.18
N GLY A 14 -5.96 -5.12 6.81
CA GLY A 14 -6.11 -3.78 6.26
C GLY A 14 -5.14 -3.60 5.11
N HIS A 15 -5.63 -2.95 4.05
CA HIS A 15 -4.81 -2.43 2.98
C HIS A 15 -3.57 -1.73 3.59
N PRO A 16 -2.33 -2.02 3.12
CA PRO A 16 -1.13 -1.38 3.67
C PRO A 16 -1.06 0.12 3.36
N PHE A 17 -2.06 0.66 2.66
CA PHE A 17 -2.14 2.03 2.18
C PHE A 17 -3.29 2.77 2.86
N SER A 18 -3.03 4.01 3.25
CA SER A 18 -4.04 4.92 3.82
C SER A 18 -4.57 5.94 2.82
N GLU A 19 -3.85 6.17 1.71
CA GLU A 19 -4.15 7.22 0.73
C GLU A 19 -3.66 6.85 -0.67
N CYS A 20 -4.21 7.53 -1.67
CA CYS A 20 -3.83 7.42 -3.08
C CYS A 20 -2.46 8.04 -3.33
N ASP A 21 -1.52 7.27 -3.89
CA ASP A 21 -0.16 7.70 -4.20
C ASP A 21 -0.10 8.76 -5.32
N HIS A 22 -1.17 8.93 -6.10
CA HIS A 22 -1.24 9.97 -7.13
C HIS A 22 -1.85 11.29 -6.64
N CYS A 23 -2.97 11.23 -5.91
CA CYS A 23 -3.77 12.42 -5.58
C CYS A 23 -3.87 12.72 -4.07
N GLY A 24 -3.37 11.84 -3.20
CA GLY A 24 -3.42 11.99 -1.74
C GLY A 24 -4.80 11.79 -1.12
N ALA A 25 -5.78 11.30 -1.89
CA ALA A 25 -7.12 11.02 -1.35
C ALA A 25 -7.06 9.84 -0.37
N ALA A 26 -7.66 10.00 0.81
CA ALA A 26 -7.76 8.95 1.81
C ALA A 26 -8.61 7.77 1.31
N PHE A 27 -8.25 6.55 1.74
CA PHE A 27 -8.99 5.34 1.41
C PHE A 27 -10.02 4.97 2.46
N ASP A 28 -11.13 4.41 1.97
CA ASP A 28 -12.16 3.82 2.79
C ASP A 28 -11.80 2.38 3.15
N LEU A 29 -12.05 2.01 4.41
CA LEU A 29 -11.83 0.65 4.89
C LEU A 29 -12.80 -0.33 4.21
N GLY A 30 -12.28 -1.49 3.81
CA GLY A 30 -13.08 -2.55 3.19
C GLY A 30 -13.36 -2.36 1.70
N VAL A 31 -12.81 -1.31 1.08
CA VAL A 31 -12.83 -1.11 -0.37
C VAL A 31 -11.53 -1.64 -0.97
N SER A 32 -11.63 -2.29 -2.14
CA SER A 32 -10.47 -2.72 -2.92
C SER A 32 -10.05 -1.61 -3.88
N TYR A 33 -8.79 -1.21 -3.79
CA TYR A 33 -8.22 -0.15 -4.62
C TYR A 33 -7.21 -0.71 -5.63
N PRO A 34 -7.12 -0.14 -6.83
CA PRO A 34 -6.08 -0.49 -7.78
C PRO A 34 -4.68 -0.24 -7.21
N VAL A 35 -3.77 -1.16 -7.50
CA VAL A 35 -2.37 -1.11 -7.06
C VAL A 35 -1.41 -1.26 -8.23
N ALA A 36 -0.22 -0.69 -8.09
CA ALA A 36 0.94 -0.91 -8.95
C ALA A 36 2.10 -1.44 -8.11
N VAL A 37 3.01 -2.14 -8.77
CA VAL A 37 4.20 -2.74 -8.17
C VAL A 37 5.38 -2.33 -9.03
N GLU A 38 6.41 -1.77 -8.42
CA GLU A 38 7.66 -1.45 -9.11
C GLU A 38 8.84 -2.12 -8.42
N ASP A 39 9.74 -2.67 -9.23
CA ASP A 39 11.03 -3.16 -8.78
C ASP A 39 11.97 -1.97 -8.61
N THR A 40 12.57 -1.84 -7.43
CA THR A 40 13.54 -0.77 -7.18
C THR A 40 14.93 -1.16 -7.70
N PRO A 41 15.80 -0.19 -8.04
CA PRO A 41 17.15 -0.47 -8.53
C PRO A 41 18.02 -1.32 -7.58
N ASP A 42 17.71 -1.27 -6.27
CA ASP A 42 18.39 -2.03 -5.23
C ASP A 42 17.85 -3.46 -5.07
N GLY A 43 16.94 -3.89 -5.95
CA GLY A 43 16.27 -5.19 -5.89
C GLY A 43 15.16 -5.28 -4.84
N GLY A 44 14.65 -4.13 -4.40
CA GLY A 44 13.45 -4.03 -3.57
C GLY A 44 12.18 -4.02 -4.41
N VAL A 45 11.03 -4.00 -3.73
CA VAL A 45 9.72 -3.85 -4.35
C VAL A 45 8.98 -2.74 -3.62
N GLU A 46 8.52 -1.74 -4.37
CA GLU A 46 7.62 -0.70 -3.90
C GLU A 46 6.22 -0.97 -4.42
N LEU A 47 5.23 -0.71 -3.56
CA LEU A 47 3.83 -0.87 -3.87
C LEU A 47 3.16 0.49 -3.81
N TYR A 48 2.37 0.79 -4.82
CA TYR A 48 1.59 2.02 -4.93
C TYR A 48 0.12 1.68 -5.08
N SER A 49 -0.73 2.58 -4.64
CA SER A 49 -2.17 2.40 -4.51
C SER A 49 -2.91 3.64 -4.98
N PHE A 50 -4.06 3.43 -5.63
CA PHE A 50 -4.75 4.51 -6.33
C PHE A 50 -6.24 4.47 -6.05
N CYS A 51 -6.89 5.64 -5.98
CA CYS A 51 -8.34 5.70 -5.76
C CYS A 51 -9.14 5.12 -6.94
N ASP A 52 -8.57 5.15 -8.15
CA ASP A 52 -9.15 4.61 -9.37
C ASP A 52 -8.06 4.32 -10.43
N GLU A 53 -8.47 3.67 -11.53
CA GLU A 53 -7.58 3.35 -12.66
C GLU A 53 -7.05 4.62 -13.37
N HIS A 54 -7.76 5.75 -13.30
CA HIS A 54 -7.32 6.98 -13.93
C HIS A 54 -6.11 7.56 -13.20
N CYS A 55 -6.13 7.58 -11.86
CA CYS A 55 -4.99 7.97 -11.03
C CYS A 55 -3.80 7.04 -11.22
N LYS A 56 -4.04 5.73 -11.32
CA LYS A 56 -2.98 4.76 -11.62
C LYS A 56 -2.32 5.03 -12.98
N GLN A 57 -3.13 5.27 -14.01
CA GLN A 57 -2.64 5.55 -15.36
C GLN A 57 -1.92 6.90 -15.45
N ALA A 58 -2.42 7.93 -14.77
CA ALA A 58 -1.78 9.24 -14.71
C ALA A 58 -0.42 9.18 -14.01
N TRP A 59 -0.33 8.43 -12.91
CA TRP A 59 0.94 8.16 -12.23
C TRP A 59 1.92 7.38 -13.11
N ALA A 60 1.46 6.34 -13.82
CA ALA A 60 2.32 5.52 -14.68
C ALA A 60 2.77 6.22 -15.99
N ALA A 61 2.23 7.39 -16.28
CA ALA A 61 2.56 8.19 -17.47
C ALA A 61 3.51 9.36 -17.16
N ASP A 62 3.83 9.60 -15.89
CA ASP A 62 4.85 10.57 -15.43
C ASP A 62 6.25 9.96 -15.53
#